data_AF-A0A828QTN5-F1
#
_entry.id   AF-A0A828QTN5-F1
#
_cell.length_a   1.000
_cell.length_b   1.000
_cell.length_c   1.000
_cell.angle_alpha   90.00
_cell.angle_beta   90.00
_cell.angle_gamma   90.00
#
_symmetry.space_group_name_H-M   'P 1'
#
loop_
_entity.id
_entity.type
_entity.pdbx_description
1 polymer ?
#
loop_
_entity_poly.entity_id
_entity_poly.type
_entity_poly.pdbx_seq_one_letter_code
_entity_poly.pdbx_strand_id
1 'polypeptide(L)'
;MKGSVLKKESEFEVVRAFSHILGLPNKTDGSLFIYKGEKGKSKKPDGYYFYDGITFILDAKAPNEKFTGQLKDYMELESNENFIGFEYNKTEFRCYVNGKLIKDELTLKDKEYYKEKYFPKRINNEQIVNSGALKLANLFRNSKIDKQMNVPFIGAVMLCMKFLESDYIDLTSTATILKSIKQGINEILVDKDIPITKKEKKAFYSKNFR
;
A
#
# COMPACT_ATOMS: atom_id res chain seq x y z
N MET A 1 13.92 -40.83 30.01
CA MET A 1 13.70 -40.15 28.72
C MET A 1 12.75 -38.98 28.97
N LYS A 2 13.24 -37.74 28.90
CA LYS A 2 12.37 -36.55 29.03
C LYS A 2 11.74 -36.30 27.67
N GLY A 3 10.41 -36.43 27.59
CA GLY A 3 9.65 -36.11 26.38
C GLY A 3 9.84 -34.65 26.02
N SER A 4 10.32 -34.39 24.80
CA SER A 4 10.37 -33.06 24.23
C SER A 4 8.95 -32.56 24.02
N VAL A 5 8.52 -31.58 24.82
CA VAL A 5 7.33 -30.79 24.54
C VAL A 5 7.57 -30.08 23.21
N LEU A 6 6.93 -30.55 22.14
CA LEU A 6 6.89 -29.85 20.86
C LEU A 6 6.34 -28.46 21.13
N LYS A 7 7.20 -27.44 21.04
CA LYS A 7 6.83 -26.04 21.20
C LYS A 7 5.81 -25.74 20.10
N LYS A 8 4.56 -25.46 20.48
CA LYS A 8 3.48 -25.19 19.54
C LYS A 8 3.86 -23.91 18.80
N GLU A 9 4.24 -24.02 17.53
CA GLU A 9 4.66 -22.86 16.77
C GLU A 9 3.48 -21.90 16.60
N SER A 10 3.77 -20.62 16.76
CA SER A 10 2.75 -19.57 16.66
C SER A 10 2.53 -19.13 15.22
N GLU A 11 1.37 -18.54 14.91
CA GLU A 11 1.11 -17.89 13.62
C GLU A 11 2.19 -16.86 13.27
N PHE A 12 2.73 -16.17 14.26
CA PHE A 12 3.85 -15.26 14.09
C PHE A 12 5.10 -15.94 13.49
N GLU A 13 5.42 -17.15 13.94
CA GLU A 13 6.54 -17.94 13.40
C GLU A 13 6.25 -18.43 11.97
N VAL A 14 4.99 -18.72 11.65
CA VAL A 14 4.55 -19.06 10.29
C VAL A 14 4.69 -17.87 9.35
N VAL A 15 4.21 -16.68 9.76
CA VAL A 15 4.37 -15.42 9.00
C VAL A 15 5.84 -15.09 8.81
N ARG A 16 6.67 -15.27 9.84
CA ARG A 16 8.12 -15.02 9.75
C ARG A 16 8.79 -15.97 8.76
N ALA A 17 8.48 -17.27 8.82
CA ALA A 17 9.00 -18.26 7.88
C ALA A 17 8.55 -17.97 6.44
N PHE A 18 7.28 -17.62 6.26
CA PHE A 18 6.72 -17.21 4.98
C PHE A 18 7.46 -16.00 4.40
N SER A 19 7.61 -14.94 5.21
CA SER A 19 8.28 -13.70 4.80
C SER A 19 9.73 -13.94 4.38
N HIS A 20 10.42 -14.85 5.06
CA HIS A 20 11.79 -15.24 4.74
C HIS A 20 11.88 -15.96 3.39
N ILE A 21 10.99 -16.94 3.13
CA ILE A 21 10.96 -17.69 1.87
C ILE A 21 10.53 -16.79 0.71
N LEU A 22 9.47 -15.99 0.90
CA LEU A 22 9.01 -15.03 -0.12
C LEU A 22 10.09 -13.97 -0.43
N GLY A 23 10.96 -13.68 0.54
CA GLY A 23 12.03 -12.71 0.42
C GLY A 23 11.54 -11.26 0.42
N LEU A 24 10.46 -10.99 1.16
CA LEU A 24 9.86 -9.67 1.34
C LEU A 24 9.58 -9.39 2.83
N PRO A 25 9.83 -8.16 3.32
CA PRO A 25 9.40 -7.78 4.66
C PRO A 25 7.89 -7.60 4.71
N ASN A 26 7.25 -8.14 5.75
CA ASN A 26 5.82 -7.93 5.99
C ASN A 26 5.55 -6.44 6.24
N LYS A 27 4.53 -5.89 5.57
CA LYS A 27 4.09 -4.49 5.70
C LYS A 27 2.95 -4.32 6.70
N THR A 28 2.46 -5.41 7.28
CA THR A 28 1.51 -5.40 8.39
C THR A 28 2.10 -6.13 9.59
N ASP A 29 1.66 -5.75 10.78
CA ASP A 29 1.89 -6.46 12.04
C ASP A 29 0.64 -7.25 12.48
N GLY A 30 -0.35 -7.40 11.59
CA GLY A 30 -1.66 -8.00 11.87
C GLY A 30 -2.64 -7.05 12.56
N SER A 31 -2.20 -5.85 12.98
CA SER A 31 -3.06 -4.84 13.62
C SER A 31 -3.61 -3.80 12.63
N LEU A 32 -2.94 -3.63 11.48
CA LEU A 32 -3.28 -2.64 10.46
C LEU A 32 -4.47 -3.07 9.60
N PHE A 33 -5.46 -2.18 9.48
CA PHE A 33 -6.58 -2.33 8.56
C PHE A 33 -6.15 -1.90 7.16
N ILE A 34 -5.76 -2.87 6.33
CA ILE A 34 -5.36 -2.60 4.94
C ILE A 34 -6.56 -2.26 4.06
N TYR A 35 -7.71 -2.91 4.31
CA TYR A 35 -8.91 -2.75 3.49
C TYR A 35 -9.95 -1.84 4.15
N LYS A 36 -10.59 -0.98 3.32
CA LYS A 36 -11.73 -0.17 3.77
C LYS A 36 -12.88 -1.07 4.20
N GLY A 37 -13.49 -0.72 5.31
CA GLY A 37 -14.37 -1.64 6.00
C GLY A 37 -15.73 -1.83 5.35
N GLU A 38 -15.96 -2.97 4.70
CA GLU A 38 -17.30 -3.50 4.44
C GLU A 38 -17.81 -4.27 5.68
N LYS A 39 -19.12 -4.29 5.95
CA LYS A 39 -19.70 -5.07 7.06
C LYS A 39 -19.58 -6.57 6.73
N GLY A 40 -19.07 -7.35 7.67
CA GLY A 40 -19.02 -8.82 7.56
C GLY A 40 -17.76 -9.39 6.89
N LYS A 41 -16.85 -8.57 6.36
CA LYS A 41 -15.59 -9.02 5.75
C LYS A 41 -14.38 -8.84 6.66
N SER A 42 -13.45 -9.79 6.61
CA SER A 42 -12.14 -9.64 7.26
C SER A 42 -11.32 -8.53 6.60
N LYS A 43 -10.51 -7.82 7.39
CA LYS A 43 -9.82 -6.58 6.96
C LYS A 43 -8.32 -6.55 7.25
N LYS A 44 -7.83 -7.55 7.97
CA LYS A 44 -6.47 -7.60 8.50
C LYS A 44 -5.81 -8.90 8.06
N PRO A 45 -5.13 -8.93 6.91
CA PRO A 45 -4.35 -10.10 6.55
C PRO A 45 -3.18 -10.29 7.53
N ASP A 46 -2.77 -11.54 7.73
CA ASP A 46 -1.62 -11.88 8.60
C ASP A 46 -0.30 -11.43 7.98
N GLY A 47 -0.26 -11.38 6.64
CA GLY A 47 0.84 -10.77 5.90
C GLY A 47 0.37 -9.99 4.68
N TYR A 48 1.05 -8.88 4.43
CA TYR A 48 0.81 -8.01 3.27
C TYR A 48 2.17 -7.54 2.74
N TYR A 49 2.45 -7.83 1.47
CA TYR A 49 3.73 -7.55 0.85
C TYR A 49 3.53 -6.93 -0.53
N PHE A 50 4.52 -6.17 -0.98
CA PHE A 50 4.49 -5.52 -2.28
C PHE A 50 5.83 -5.65 -2.98
N TYR A 51 5.79 -6.05 -4.25
CA TYR A 51 6.99 -6.14 -5.10
C TYR A 51 6.62 -5.95 -6.57
N ASP A 52 7.29 -5.01 -7.23
CA ASP A 52 7.19 -4.75 -8.67
C ASP A 52 5.75 -4.64 -9.20
N GLY A 53 4.89 -3.90 -8.48
CA GLY A 53 3.49 -3.71 -8.86
C GLY A 53 2.56 -4.88 -8.50
N ILE A 54 3.09 -5.93 -7.85
CA ILE A 54 2.34 -7.11 -7.41
C ILE A 54 2.10 -7.02 -5.90
N THR A 55 0.86 -7.24 -5.50
CA THR A 55 0.49 -7.38 -4.08
C THR A 55 0.48 -8.85 -3.68
N PHE A 56 1.08 -9.19 -2.54
CA PHE A 56 1.07 -10.53 -1.97
C PHE A 56 0.31 -10.48 -0.64
N ILE A 57 -0.69 -11.34 -0.47
CA ILE A 57 -1.60 -11.36 0.69
C ILE A 57 -1.50 -12.73 1.34
N LEU A 58 -1.29 -12.77 2.66
CA LEU A 58 -1.15 -13.99 3.42
C LEU A 58 -2.27 -14.11 4.47
N ASP A 59 -2.95 -15.26 4.47
CA ASP A 59 -3.72 -15.81 5.59
C ASP A 59 -2.89 -16.95 6.19
N ALA A 60 -2.33 -16.69 7.36
CA ALA A 60 -1.48 -17.62 8.09
C ALA A 60 -2.29 -18.31 9.19
N LYS A 61 -2.01 -19.58 9.42
CA LYS A 61 -2.58 -20.35 10.53
C LYS A 61 -1.48 -21.15 11.21
N ALA A 62 -1.66 -21.44 12.50
CA ALA A 62 -0.74 -22.32 13.20
C ALA A 62 -0.70 -23.71 12.53
N PRO A 63 0.39 -24.48 12.68
CA PRO A 63 0.49 -25.79 12.03
C PRO A 63 -0.69 -26.71 12.36
N ASN A 64 -1.29 -27.29 11.31
CA ASN A 64 -2.48 -28.16 11.34
C ASN A 64 -3.82 -27.48 11.67
N GLU A 65 -3.85 -26.15 11.84
CA GLU A 65 -5.10 -25.40 11.95
C GLU A 65 -5.73 -25.19 10.56
N LYS A 66 -7.07 -25.20 10.52
CA LYS A 66 -7.84 -25.04 9.29
C LYS A 66 -7.99 -23.56 8.92
N PHE A 67 -7.90 -23.27 7.63
CA PHE A 67 -8.25 -21.95 7.09
C PHE A 67 -9.76 -21.72 7.16
N THR A 68 -10.16 -20.51 7.53
CA THR A 68 -11.55 -20.10 7.73
C THR A 68 -12.14 -19.36 6.52
N GLY A 69 -11.35 -19.20 5.46
CA GLY A 69 -11.74 -18.51 4.23
C GLY A 69 -11.54 -16.99 4.26
N GLN A 70 -10.82 -16.45 5.25
CA GLN A 70 -10.55 -15.01 5.38
C GLN A 70 -9.78 -14.46 4.17
N LEU A 71 -8.91 -15.27 3.55
CA LEU A 71 -8.19 -14.88 2.34
C LEU A 71 -9.12 -14.41 1.23
N LYS A 72 -10.30 -15.05 1.08
CA LYS A 72 -11.26 -14.68 0.04
C LYS A 72 -11.74 -13.25 0.19
N ASP A 73 -12.03 -12.81 1.41
CA ASP A 73 -12.44 -11.44 1.69
C ASP A 73 -11.35 -10.44 1.29
N TYR A 74 -10.09 -10.74 1.61
CA TYR A 74 -8.96 -9.88 1.24
C TYR A 74 -8.81 -9.75 -0.26
N MET A 75 -8.92 -10.86 -0.99
CA MET A 75 -8.81 -10.89 -2.45
C MET A 75 -9.96 -10.13 -3.13
N GLU A 76 -11.18 -10.17 -2.57
CA GLU A 76 -12.32 -9.39 -3.09
C GLU A 76 -12.16 -7.88 -2.84
N LEU A 77 -11.50 -7.51 -1.74
CA LEU A 77 -11.26 -6.11 -1.36
C LEU A 77 -9.99 -5.51 -1.99
N GLU A 78 -9.13 -6.35 -2.57
CA GLU A 78 -7.90 -5.91 -3.20
C GLU A 78 -8.18 -5.13 -4.48
N SER A 79 -7.61 -3.93 -4.55
CA SER A 79 -7.82 -3.00 -5.68
C SER A 79 -6.72 -3.12 -6.75
N ASN A 80 -5.57 -3.70 -6.39
CA ASN A 80 -4.54 -4.03 -7.35
C ASN A 80 -4.98 -5.24 -8.18
N GLU A 81 -5.01 -5.11 -9.50
CA GLU A 81 -5.37 -6.21 -10.41
C GLU A 81 -4.29 -7.29 -10.48
N ASN A 82 -3.07 -7.00 -10.03
CA ASN A 82 -1.96 -7.94 -9.99
C ASN A 82 -1.70 -8.33 -8.53
N PHE A 83 -2.32 -9.42 -8.09
CA PHE A 83 -2.13 -9.90 -6.73
C PHE A 83 -2.06 -11.41 -6.64
N ILE A 84 -1.43 -11.88 -5.56
CA ILE A 84 -1.38 -13.28 -5.18
C ILE A 84 -1.80 -13.43 -3.73
N GLY A 85 -2.79 -14.29 -3.50
CA GLY A 85 -3.22 -14.71 -2.18
C GLY A 85 -2.60 -16.04 -1.78
N PHE A 86 -2.26 -16.19 -0.49
CA PHE A 86 -1.68 -17.40 0.07
C PHE A 86 -2.43 -17.82 1.34
N GLU A 87 -2.83 -19.09 1.40
CA GLU A 87 -3.13 -19.77 2.65
C GLU A 87 -1.91 -20.62 3.00
N TYR A 88 -1.31 -20.41 4.18
CA TYR A 88 -0.11 -21.13 4.59
C TYR A 88 -0.07 -21.44 6.08
N ASN A 89 0.17 -22.71 6.43
CA ASN A 89 0.33 -23.17 7.81
C ASN A 89 1.53 -24.13 7.98
N LYS A 90 2.52 -24.08 7.06
CA LYS A 90 3.66 -25.01 6.91
C LYS A 90 3.30 -26.42 6.41
N THR A 91 2.13 -26.95 6.74
CA THR A 91 1.68 -28.27 6.29
C THR A 91 0.92 -28.18 4.96
N GLU A 92 0.01 -27.20 4.88
CA GLU A 92 -0.78 -26.88 3.72
C GLU A 92 -0.33 -25.54 3.13
N PHE A 93 -0.35 -25.49 1.80
CA PHE A 93 -0.08 -24.31 1.02
C PHE A 93 -1.09 -24.24 -0.12
N ARG A 94 -1.75 -23.09 -0.27
CA ARG A 94 -2.62 -22.81 -1.41
C ARG A 94 -2.30 -21.43 -1.96
N CYS A 95 -2.12 -21.36 -3.27
CA CYS A 95 -1.78 -20.15 -4.00
C CYS A 95 -2.94 -19.72 -4.90
N TYR A 96 -3.31 -18.46 -4.82
CA TYR A 96 -4.39 -17.87 -5.61
C TYR A 96 -3.83 -16.71 -6.41
N VAL A 97 -3.86 -16.80 -7.74
CA VAL A 97 -3.41 -15.71 -8.62
C VAL A 97 -4.64 -14.98 -9.13
N ASN A 98 -4.74 -13.68 -8.86
CA ASN A 98 -5.90 -12.85 -9.20
C ASN A 98 -7.23 -13.51 -8.81
N GLY A 99 -7.29 -14.05 -7.57
CA GLY A 99 -8.46 -14.70 -6.99
C GLY A 99 -8.73 -16.14 -7.44
N LYS A 100 -7.90 -16.71 -8.32
CA LYS A 100 -8.07 -18.09 -8.83
C LYS A 100 -7.04 -19.04 -8.22
N LEU A 101 -7.52 -20.11 -7.60
CA LEU A 101 -6.67 -21.17 -7.04
C LEU A 101 -5.83 -21.84 -8.15
N ILE A 102 -4.52 -21.93 -7.93
CA ILE A 102 -3.58 -22.61 -8.82
C ILE A 102 -3.22 -23.96 -8.22
N LYS A 103 -3.82 -25.04 -8.74
CA LYS A 103 -3.72 -26.39 -8.16
C LYS A 103 -2.31 -26.97 -8.17
N ASP A 104 -1.50 -26.60 -9.17
CA ASP A 104 -0.14 -27.13 -9.34
C ASP A 104 0.90 -26.39 -8.50
N GLU A 105 0.51 -25.30 -7.83
CA GLU A 105 1.39 -24.51 -6.98
C GLU A 105 1.31 -25.04 -5.54
N LEU A 106 2.14 -26.05 -5.24
CA LEU A 106 2.09 -26.82 -3.99
C LEU A 106 3.09 -26.37 -2.92
N THR A 107 4.04 -25.51 -3.29
CA THR A 107 5.10 -25.07 -2.37
C THR A 107 5.30 -23.57 -2.50
N LEU A 108 5.52 -22.90 -1.37
CA LEU A 108 5.90 -21.49 -1.35
C LEU A 108 7.27 -21.30 -2.04
N LYS A 109 7.35 -20.30 -2.92
CA LYS A 109 8.55 -19.84 -3.61
C LYS A 109 8.84 -18.37 -3.28
N ASP A 110 9.95 -17.85 -3.78
CA ASP A 110 10.27 -16.44 -3.64
C ASP A 110 9.45 -15.54 -4.59
N LYS A 111 9.52 -14.23 -4.34
CA LYS A 111 8.84 -13.19 -5.11
C LYS A 111 9.21 -13.15 -6.60
N GLU A 112 10.45 -13.49 -6.98
CA GLU A 112 10.88 -13.43 -8.38
C GLU A 112 10.22 -14.54 -9.18
N TYR A 113 10.17 -15.74 -8.62
CA TYR A 113 9.46 -16.86 -9.25
C TYR A 113 8.00 -16.50 -9.58
N TYR A 114 7.28 -15.93 -8.61
CA TYR A 114 5.88 -15.58 -8.80
C TYR A 114 5.68 -14.48 -9.84
N LYS A 115 6.55 -13.47 -9.82
CA LYS A 115 6.59 -12.42 -10.83
C LYS A 115 6.83 -13.00 -12.22
N GLU A 116 7.87 -13.79 -12.40
CA GLU A 116 8.24 -14.34 -13.72
C GLU A 116 7.18 -15.29 -14.26
N LYS A 117 6.57 -16.13 -13.40
CA LYS A 117 5.60 -17.13 -13.82
C LYS A 117 4.22 -16.53 -14.13
N TYR A 118 3.74 -15.60 -13.30
CA TYR A 118 2.35 -15.13 -13.36
C TYR A 118 2.20 -13.70 -13.87
N PHE A 119 3.24 -12.88 -13.71
CA PHE A 119 3.25 -11.48 -14.13
C PHE A 119 4.50 -11.15 -14.97
N PRO A 120 4.81 -11.95 -16.03
CA PRO A 120 6.05 -11.79 -16.80
C PRO A 120 6.12 -10.46 -17.56
N LYS A 121 4.97 -9.86 -17.85
CA LYS A 121 4.91 -8.52 -18.43
C LYS A 121 5.19 -7.53 -17.31
N ARG A 122 6.33 -6.84 -17.39
CA ARG A 122 6.60 -5.65 -16.56
C ARG A 122 5.38 -4.74 -16.66
N ILE A 123 4.67 -4.59 -15.54
CA ILE A 123 3.66 -3.55 -15.47
C ILE A 123 4.44 -2.26 -15.66
N ASN A 124 4.17 -1.55 -16.76
CA ASN A 124 4.90 -0.32 -17.01
C ASN A 124 4.53 0.62 -15.86
N ASN A 125 5.50 1.00 -15.03
CA ASN A 125 5.28 1.97 -13.96
C ASN A 125 4.60 3.24 -14.50
N GLU A 126 4.88 3.59 -15.75
CA GLU A 126 4.19 4.66 -16.48
C GLU A 126 2.69 4.40 -16.63
N GLN A 127 2.24 3.17 -16.91
CA GLN A 127 0.83 2.81 -16.99
C GLN A 127 0.15 2.87 -15.61
N ILE A 128 0.82 2.42 -14.54
CA ILE A 128 0.31 2.54 -13.16
C ILE A 128 0.22 4.02 -12.76
N VAL A 129 1.27 4.79 -13.03
CA VAL A 129 1.29 6.24 -12.77
C VAL A 129 0.22 6.94 -13.59
N ASN A 130 0.02 6.57 -14.86
CA ASN A 130 -0.99 7.14 -15.73
C ASN A 130 -2.41 6.79 -15.27
N SER A 131 -2.67 5.54 -14.86
CA SER A 131 -3.99 5.13 -14.36
C SER A 131 -4.31 5.80 -13.02
N GLY A 132 -3.33 5.88 -12.12
CA GLY A 132 -3.41 6.62 -10.86
C GLY A 132 -3.63 8.12 -11.07
N ALA A 133 -2.86 8.74 -11.98
CA ALA A 133 -2.98 10.15 -12.33
C ALA A 133 -4.33 10.46 -13.00
N LEU A 134 -4.84 9.57 -13.86
CA LEU A 134 -6.16 9.73 -14.48
C LEU A 134 -7.28 9.66 -13.44
N LYS A 135 -7.21 8.71 -12.52
CA LYS A 135 -8.16 8.57 -11.40
C LYS A 135 -8.14 9.82 -10.52
N LEU A 136 -6.95 10.30 -10.16
CA LEU A 136 -6.76 11.51 -9.37
C LEU A 136 -7.29 12.75 -10.11
N ALA A 137 -6.99 12.91 -11.40
CA ALA A 137 -7.50 14.00 -12.24
C ALA A 137 -9.03 13.98 -12.34
N ASN A 138 -9.64 12.80 -12.43
CA ASN A 138 -11.09 12.65 -12.42
C ASN A 138 -11.70 13.02 -11.06
N LEU A 139 -11.05 12.65 -9.95
CA LEU A 139 -11.47 13.08 -8.62
C LEU A 139 -11.41 14.61 -8.48
N PHE A 140 -10.33 15.26 -8.94
CA PHE A 140 -10.22 16.71 -8.97
C PHE A 140 -11.34 17.36 -9.79
N ARG A 141 -11.61 16.85 -11.00
CA ARG A 141 -12.72 17.35 -11.85
C ARG A 141 -14.07 17.21 -11.16
N ASN A 142 -14.34 16.05 -10.56
CA ASN A 142 -15.60 15.78 -9.87
C ASN A 142 -15.77 16.69 -8.63
N SER A 143 -14.67 17.08 -7.99
CA SER A 143 -14.64 18.05 -6.90
C SER A 143 -14.68 19.51 -7.36
N LYS A 144 -14.86 19.78 -8.67
CA LYS A 144 -14.85 21.12 -9.29
C LYS A 144 -13.55 21.91 -9.05
N ILE A 145 -12.44 21.20 -8.85
CA ILE A 145 -11.11 21.81 -8.76
C ILE A 145 -10.59 22.02 -10.18
N ASP A 146 -10.17 23.25 -10.49
CA ASP A 146 -9.66 23.61 -11.81
C ASP A 146 -8.45 22.72 -12.16
N LYS A 147 -8.45 22.17 -13.38
CA LYS A 147 -7.38 21.32 -13.90
C LYS A 147 -6.01 22.01 -13.85
N GLN A 148 -5.96 23.33 -13.96
CA GLN A 148 -4.73 24.12 -13.83
C GLN A 148 -4.17 24.14 -12.40
N MET A 149 -5.03 23.93 -11.40
CA MET A 149 -4.66 23.89 -9.97
C MET A 149 -4.17 22.52 -9.50
N ASN A 150 -4.36 21.46 -10.30
CA ASN A 150 -3.94 20.10 -9.95
C ASN A 150 -2.42 19.96 -9.79
N VAL A 151 -1.64 20.51 -10.74
CA VAL A 151 -0.17 20.42 -10.69
C VAL A 151 0.40 21.24 -9.53
N PRO A 152 -0.01 22.51 -9.31
CA PRO A 152 0.35 23.26 -8.12
C PRO A 152 -0.04 22.57 -6.81
N PHE A 153 -1.22 21.97 -6.73
CA PHE A 153 -1.69 21.26 -5.54
C PHE A 153 -0.87 20.00 -5.23
N ILE A 154 -0.62 19.16 -6.24
CA ILE A 154 0.22 17.97 -6.10
C ILE A 154 1.64 18.37 -5.67
N GLY A 155 2.23 19.38 -6.32
CA GLY A 155 3.54 19.90 -5.97
C GLY A 155 3.60 20.40 -4.53
N ALA A 156 2.57 21.12 -4.07
CA ALA A 156 2.47 21.58 -2.70
C ALA A 156 2.41 20.42 -1.68
N VAL A 157 1.59 19.40 -1.93
CA VAL A 157 1.50 18.20 -1.06
C VAL A 157 2.85 17.49 -0.98
N MET A 158 3.52 17.29 -2.12
CA MET A 158 4.83 16.62 -2.16
C MET A 158 5.91 17.41 -1.41
N LEU A 159 5.90 18.74 -1.51
CA LEU A 159 6.81 19.60 -0.76
C LEU A 159 6.56 19.50 0.74
N CYS A 160 5.29 19.56 1.18
CA CYS A 160 4.95 19.35 2.58
C CYS A 160 5.41 17.99 3.09
N MET A 161 5.17 16.90 2.35
CA MET A 161 5.61 15.56 2.75
C MET A 161 7.14 15.39 2.76
N LYS A 162 7.89 16.18 1.97
CA LYS A 162 9.35 16.08 1.89
C LYS A 162 10.07 16.86 2.97
N PHE A 163 9.57 18.05 3.30
CA PHE A 163 10.26 19.00 4.17
C PHE A 163 9.63 19.12 5.56
N LEU A 164 8.41 18.62 5.74
CA LEU A 164 7.70 18.66 7.02
C LEU A 164 7.52 17.23 7.53
N GLU A 165 7.24 17.10 8.83
CA GLU A 165 7.01 15.81 9.47
C GLU A 165 5.85 15.05 8.83
N SER A 166 5.89 13.71 8.90
CA SER A 166 4.94 12.80 8.23
C SER A 166 3.47 13.06 8.56
N ASP A 167 3.20 13.66 9.72
CA ASP A 167 1.86 13.84 10.27
C ASP A 167 1.36 15.28 10.10
N TYR A 168 2.09 16.11 9.35
CA TYR A 168 1.78 17.53 9.20
C TYR A 168 0.46 17.80 8.43
N ILE A 169 0.08 16.89 7.52
CA ILE A 169 -1.15 17.03 6.74
C ILE A 169 -2.31 16.40 7.51
N ASP A 170 -3.17 17.25 8.07
CA ASP A 170 -4.39 16.82 8.73
C ASP A 170 -5.43 16.34 7.70
N LEU A 171 -5.63 15.01 7.65
CA LEU A 171 -6.52 14.33 6.71
C LEU A 171 -8.00 14.29 7.15
N THR A 172 -8.37 14.94 8.26
CA THR A 172 -9.72 14.83 8.87
C THR A 172 -10.85 15.34 7.97
N SER A 173 -10.58 16.33 7.13
CA SER A 173 -11.55 16.88 6.18
C SER A 173 -10.84 17.58 5.01
N THR A 174 -11.54 17.77 3.89
CA THR A 174 -10.99 18.55 2.76
C THR A 174 -10.55 19.96 3.18
N ALA A 175 -11.28 20.59 4.10
CA ALA A 175 -10.94 21.92 4.60
C ALA A 175 -9.66 21.92 5.45
N THR A 176 -9.46 20.90 6.29
CA THR A 176 -8.25 20.76 7.11
C THR A 176 -7.04 20.39 6.26
N ILE A 177 -7.21 19.52 5.26
CA ILE A 177 -6.16 19.20 4.27
C ILE A 177 -5.67 20.47 3.57
N LEU A 178 -6.61 21.27 3.02
CA LEU A 178 -6.27 22.52 2.32
C LEU A 178 -5.61 23.53 3.26
N LYS A 179 -6.04 23.57 4.54
CA LYS A 179 -5.44 24.43 5.56
C LYS A 179 -4.02 24.00 5.91
N SER A 180 -3.78 22.72 6.17
CA SER A 180 -2.44 22.16 6.44
C SER A 180 -1.51 22.39 5.26
N ILE A 181 -1.94 22.12 4.03
CA ILE A 181 -1.14 22.38 2.83
C ILE A 181 -0.80 23.88 2.72
N LYS A 182 -1.77 24.77 2.93
CA LYS A 182 -1.54 26.22 2.89
C LYS A 182 -0.55 26.69 3.98
N GLN A 183 -0.62 26.12 5.19
CA GLN A 183 0.31 26.42 6.27
C GLN A 183 1.71 25.91 5.94
N GLY A 184 1.83 24.66 5.51
CA GLY A 184 3.12 24.04 5.19
C GLY A 184 3.83 24.71 4.03
N ILE A 185 3.12 25.12 2.97
CA ILE A 185 3.72 25.93 1.89
C ILE A 185 4.26 27.24 2.45
N ASN A 186 3.53 27.93 3.33
CA ASN A 186 4.01 29.19 3.88
C ASN A 186 5.24 29.00 4.77
N GLU A 187 5.29 27.92 5.54
CA GLU A 187 6.47 27.57 6.36
C GLU A 187 7.68 27.28 5.48
N ILE A 188 7.53 26.43 4.46
CA ILE A 188 8.57 26.12 3.46
C ILE A 188 9.04 27.39 2.73
N LEU A 189 8.11 28.28 2.35
CA LEU A 189 8.47 29.53 1.65
C LEU A 189 9.08 30.59 2.59
N VAL A 190 8.89 30.49 3.89
CA VAL A 190 9.46 31.39 4.92
C VAL A 190 10.80 30.86 5.42
N ASP A 191 11.04 29.56 5.30
CA ASP A 191 12.29 28.92 5.62
C ASP A 191 13.45 29.56 4.85
N LYS A 192 14.43 30.08 5.60
CA LYS A 192 15.57 30.84 5.06
C LYS A 192 16.63 29.93 4.43
N ASP A 193 16.53 28.63 4.67
CA ASP A 193 17.47 27.63 4.16
C ASP A 193 17.05 27.06 2.79
N ILE A 194 15.87 27.44 2.28
CA ILE A 194 15.46 27.15 0.90
C ILE A 194 15.76 28.39 0.05
N PRO A 195 16.67 28.32 -0.96
CA PRO A 195 17.14 29.49 -1.68
C PRO A 195 16.10 29.94 -2.71
N ILE A 196 15.01 30.54 -2.24
CA ILE A 196 14.00 31.17 -3.10
C ILE A 196 14.28 32.67 -3.09
N THR A 197 14.59 33.24 -4.25
CA THR A 197 14.90 34.66 -4.33
C THR A 197 13.65 35.50 -4.03
N LYS A 198 13.82 36.68 -3.41
CA LYS A 198 12.70 37.62 -3.14
C LYS A 198 11.84 37.91 -4.38
N LYS A 199 12.43 37.82 -5.58
CA LYS A 199 11.77 38.03 -6.88
C LYS A 199 10.80 36.89 -7.22
N GLU A 200 11.18 35.64 -6.96
CA GLU A 200 10.36 34.45 -7.18
C GLU A 200 9.18 34.39 -6.20
N LYS A 201 9.43 34.74 -4.93
CA LYS A 201 8.38 34.83 -3.91
C LYS A 201 7.30 35.86 -4.28
N LYS A 202 7.70 37.04 -4.78
CA LYS A 202 6.77 38.08 -5.24
C LYS A 202 5.98 37.66 -6.48
N ALA A 203 6.62 36.96 -7.43
CA ALA A 203 5.95 36.45 -8.63
C ALA A 203 4.87 35.41 -8.28
N PHE A 204 5.15 34.50 -7.35
CA PHE A 204 4.21 33.47 -6.90
C PHE A 204 2.92 34.05 -6.31
N TYR A 205 3.02 35.04 -5.41
CA TYR A 205 1.84 35.69 -4.83
C TYR A 205 1.05 36.51 -5.85
N SER A 206 1.73 37.19 -6.77
CA SER A 206 1.07 38.05 -7.76
C SER A 206 0.29 37.31 -8.85
N LYS A 207 0.66 36.05 -9.16
CA LYS A 207 0.04 35.25 -10.23
C LYS A 207 -1.11 34.36 -9.74
N ASN A 208 -1.09 33.92 -8.48
CA ASN A 208 -1.96 32.85 -8.01
C ASN A 208 -3.03 33.27 -6.99
N PHE A 209 -3.06 34.55 -6.57
CA PHE A 209 -3.99 35.06 -5.56
C PHE A 209 -4.67 36.38 -5.96
N ARG A 210 -4.98 36.56 -7.25
CA ARG A 210 -5.97 37.55 -7.70
C ARG A 210 -7.26 36.85 -8.07
#